data_AF-A0A2P6C9Q3-F1
#
_entry.id   AF-A0A2P6C9Q3-F1
#
_cell.length_a   1.000
_cell.length_b   1.000
_cell.length_c   1.000
_cell.angle_alpha   90.00
_cell.angle_beta   90.00
_cell.angle_gamma   90.00
#
_symmetry.space_group_name_H-M   'P 1'
#
loop_
_entity.id
_entity.type
_entity.pdbx_description
1 polymer ?
#
loop_
_entity_poly.entity_id
_entity_poly.type
_entity_poly.pdbx_seq_one_letter_code
_entity_poly.pdbx_strand_id
1 'polypeptide(L)'
;MGIFDFIKGKEKTKSVKTEKPLPEQKLFSEKCLEIIIPTFEKFGFEKHRIEIEKYSSTIIYQKNKQYLKITSTTYPRDYPHCYNIVFGEGDSEDFYEYDWNSIALWKFKQKIDPKLKASEYSFPSEKGINPSLENANNELLEFGITFLNGNLNLFYEIRKEQSQKRESYKIHSSDKKGNYKTTNELKSLEKKEKYS
;
A
#
# COMPACT_ATOMS: atom_id res chain seq x y z
N MET A 1 -3.62 -26.36 13.08
CA MET A 1 -2.33 -25.65 12.91
C MET A 1 -2.55 -24.61 11.84
N GLY A 2 -2.48 -23.34 12.22
CA GLY A 2 -2.86 -22.23 11.35
C GLY A 2 -1.65 -21.72 10.57
N ILE A 3 -1.90 -21.16 9.39
CA ILE A 3 -0.93 -20.50 8.49
C ILE A 3 -0.03 -19.43 9.15
N PHE A 4 -0.31 -19.03 10.40
CA PHE A 4 0.51 -18.09 11.19
C PHE A 4 1.68 -18.71 11.93
N ASP A 5 1.75 -20.04 12.06
CA ASP A 5 2.88 -20.69 12.75
C ASP A 5 4.22 -20.49 11.99
N PHE A 6 4.18 -20.01 10.75
CA PHE A 6 5.34 -19.75 9.90
C PHE A 6 5.90 -18.32 9.94
N ILE A 7 5.28 -17.38 10.68
CA ILE A 7 5.80 -16.00 10.81
C ILE A 7 6.70 -15.88 12.04
N LYS A 8 7.86 -16.54 12.02
CA LYS A 8 8.95 -16.23 12.96
C LYS A 8 10.31 -16.34 12.28
N GLY A 9 10.93 -15.20 12.01
CA GLY A 9 12.34 -15.11 11.65
C GLY A 9 12.91 -13.70 11.75
N LYS A 10 13.68 -13.47 12.84
CA LYS A 10 14.89 -12.62 13.08
C LYS A 10 14.92 -11.17 12.56
N GLU A 11 15.34 -10.11 13.27
CA GLU A 11 16.22 -9.91 14.44
C GLU A 11 15.83 -8.63 15.25
N LYS A 12 16.48 -8.43 16.40
CA LYS A 12 16.09 -7.53 17.52
C LYS A 12 16.14 -6.03 17.20
N THR A 13 15.00 -5.35 17.36
CA THR A 13 14.91 -3.91 17.63
C THR A 13 13.83 -3.65 18.68
N LYS A 14 14.11 -2.73 19.61
CA LYS A 14 13.31 -2.28 20.78
C LYS A 14 11.90 -2.87 20.93
N SER A 15 11.59 -3.42 22.11
CA SER A 15 10.25 -3.89 22.49
C SER A 15 9.21 -2.77 22.43
N VAL A 16 8.72 -2.48 21.22
CA VAL A 16 7.43 -1.84 21.02
C VAL A 16 6.42 -2.84 21.56
N LYS A 17 5.54 -2.41 22.46
CA LYS A 17 4.36 -3.20 22.81
C LYS A 17 3.58 -3.39 21.50
N THR A 18 3.81 -4.49 20.78
CA THR A 18 2.98 -4.89 19.66
C THR A 18 1.63 -5.23 20.24
N GLU A 19 0.73 -4.24 20.27
CA GLU A 19 -0.66 -4.47 20.63
C GLU A 19 -1.22 -5.55 19.71
N LYS A 20 -1.98 -6.49 20.27
CA LYS A 20 -2.49 -7.62 19.48
C LYS A 20 -3.38 -7.10 18.35
N PRO A 21 -3.30 -7.69 17.15
CA PRO A 21 -4.22 -7.40 16.06
C PRO A 21 -5.68 -7.50 16.48
N LEU A 22 -6.53 -6.60 15.99
CA LEU A 22 -7.97 -6.79 16.10
C LEU A 22 -8.41 -8.00 15.26
N PRO A 23 -9.47 -8.71 15.68
CA PRO A 23 -9.97 -9.89 14.96
C PRO A 23 -10.29 -9.62 13.49
N GLU A 24 -10.86 -8.46 13.18
CA GLU A 24 -11.20 -8.06 11.81
C GLU A 24 -9.96 -7.89 10.91
N GLN A 25 -8.87 -7.33 11.43
CA GLN A 25 -7.60 -7.15 10.71
C GLN A 25 -6.93 -8.49 10.43
N LYS A 26 -6.99 -9.39 11.41
CA LYS A 26 -6.50 -10.76 11.26
C LYS A 26 -7.29 -11.51 10.20
N LEU A 27 -8.63 -11.50 10.29
CA LEU A 27 -9.52 -12.17 9.35
C LEU A 27 -9.38 -11.61 7.93
N PHE A 28 -9.34 -10.29 7.78
CA PHE A 28 -9.10 -9.63 6.49
C PHE A 28 -7.78 -10.08 5.87
N SER A 29 -6.71 -10.11 6.66
CA SER A 29 -5.38 -10.52 6.19
C SER A 29 -5.37 -12.00 5.79
N GLU A 30 -5.98 -12.89 6.58
CA GLU A 30 -6.18 -14.30 6.23
C GLU A 30 -6.86 -14.46 4.87
N LYS A 31 -7.96 -13.72 4.65
CA LYS A 31 -8.70 -13.77 3.38
C LYS A 31 -7.95 -13.15 2.21
N CYS A 32 -7.11 -12.15 2.43
CA CYS A 32 -6.21 -11.65 1.39
C CYS A 32 -5.23 -12.74 0.93
N LEU A 33 -4.65 -13.50 1.87
CA LEU A 33 -3.76 -14.62 1.57
C LEU A 33 -4.45 -15.74 0.79
N GLU A 34 -5.74 -15.98 1.04
CA GLU A 34 -6.52 -16.99 0.32
C GLU A 34 -6.97 -16.53 -1.08
N ILE A 35 -7.34 -15.25 -1.24
CA ILE A 35 -8.08 -14.78 -2.43
C ILE A 35 -7.18 -14.00 -3.40
N ILE A 36 -6.36 -13.07 -2.91
CA ILE A 36 -5.60 -12.15 -3.75
C ILE A 36 -4.18 -12.66 -4.00
N ILE A 37 -3.51 -13.20 -2.96
CA ILE A 37 -2.12 -13.62 -3.05
C ILE A 37 -1.85 -14.70 -4.12
N PRO A 38 -2.73 -15.69 -4.36
CA PRO A 38 -2.52 -16.63 -5.46
C PRO A 38 -2.39 -15.94 -6.83
N THR A 39 -3.05 -14.80 -7.02
CA THR A 39 -2.85 -13.97 -8.23
C THR A 39 -1.45 -13.37 -8.26
N PHE A 40 -0.96 -12.81 -7.15
CA PHE A 40 0.39 -12.23 -7.08
C PHE A 40 1.45 -13.29 -7.44
N GLU A 41 1.35 -14.46 -6.81
CA GLU A 41 2.26 -15.60 -7.03
C GLU A 41 2.21 -16.11 -8.47
N LYS A 42 1.01 -16.20 -9.06
CA LYS A 42 0.83 -16.57 -10.48
C LYS A 42 1.59 -15.66 -11.44
N PHE A 43 1.72 -14.38 -11.12
CA PHE A 43 2.51 -13.42 -11.91
C PHE A 43 3.99 -13.38 -11.52
N GLY A 44 4.44 -14.27 -10.63
CA GLY A 44 5.84 -14.41 -10.22
C GLY A 44 6.27 -13.41 -9.16
N PHE A 45 5.34 -12.85 -8.39
CA PHE A 45 5.68 -12.08 -7.20
C PHE A 45 5.87 -13.02 -6.00
N GLU A 46 6.94 -12.81 -5.25
CA GLU A 46 7.31 -13.60 -4.08
C GLU A 46 7.07 -12.80 -2.80
N LYS A 47 6.76 -13.51 -1.71
CA LYS A 47 6.50 -12.89 -0.41
C LYS A 47 7.71 -12.09 0.06
N HIS A 48 7.48 -10.82 0.40
CA HIS A 48 8.48 -9.96 1.02
C HIS A 48 8.21 -9.78 2.52
N ARG A 49 7.06 -9.19 2.86
CA ARG A 49 6.72 -8.83 4.24
C ARG A 49 5.22 -8.97 4.47
N ILE A 50 4.84 -9.44 5.66
CA ILE A 50 3.46 -9.40 6.16
C ILE A 50 3.52 -8.83 7.57
N GLU A 51 2.74 -7.78 7.80
CA GLU A 51 2.60 -7.14 9.09
C GLU A 51 1.12 -6.93 9.38
N ILE A 52 0.69 -7.35 10.56
CA ILE A 52 -0.68 -7.17 11.03
C ILE A 52 -0.54 -6.51 12.39
N GLU A 53 -0.97 -5.27 12.48
CA GLU A 53 -0.99 -4.49 13.71
C GLU A 53 -2.42 -4.45 14.27
N LYS A 54 -2.62 -3.69 15.35
CA LYS A 54 -3.94 -3.57 15.99
C LYS A 54 -5.03 -3.11 15.03
N TYR A 55 -4.76 -2.04 14.28
CA TYR A 55 -5.74 -1.34 13.45
C TYR A 55 -5.39 -1.34 11.96
N SER A 56 -4.35 -2.05 11.55
CA SER A 56 -3.85 -1.98 10.19
C SER A 56 -3.20 -3.29 9.78
N SER A 57 -3.13 -3.52 8.48
CA SER A 57 -2.35 -4.61 7.92
C SER A 57 -1.63 -4.16 6.66
N THR A 58 -0.44 -4.74 6.45
CA THR A 58 0.39 -4.54 5.27
C THR A 58 0.89 -5.90 4.78
N ILE A 59 0.61 -6.23 3.52
CA ILE A 59 1.09 -7.45 2.86
C ILE A 59 1.84 -7.02 1.60
N ILE A 60 3.13 -7.34 1.51
CA ILE A 60 4.01 -6.94 0.40
C ILE A 60 4.58 -8.19 -0.27
N TYR A 61 4.46 -8.22 -1.60
CA TYR A 61 5.11 -9.20 -2.47
C TYR A 61 5.93 -8.46 -3.53
N GLN A 62 7.06 -9.04 -3.93
CA GLN A 62 8.05 -8.40 -4.81
C GLN A 62 8.41 -9.29 -6.01
N LYS A 63 8.72 -8.65 -7.13
CA LYS A 63 9.23 -9.28 -8.35
C LYS A 63 10.23 -8.33 -9.00
N ASN A 64 11.50 -8.71 -9.05
CA ASN A 64 12.58 -7.83 -9.51
C ASN A 64 12.56 -6.48 -8.75
N LYS A 65 12.33 -5.37 -9.46
CA LYS A 65 12.19 -4.03 -8.88
C LYS A 65 10.73 -3.65 -8.60
N GLN A 66 9.76 -4.49 -8.94
CA GLN A 66 8.33 -4.21 -8.77
C GLN A 66 7.84 -4.78 -7.45
N TYR A 67 6.86 -4.14 -6.83
CA TYR A 67 6.16 -4.69 -5.69
C TYR A 67 4.65 -4.46 -5.79
N LEU A 68 3.92 -5.39 -5.18
CA LEU A 68 2.50 -5.30 -4.90
C LEU A 68 2.32 -5.23 -3.40
N LYS A 69 1.50 -4.29 -2.95
CA LYS A 69 1.22 -4.05 -1.53
C LYS A 69 -0.28 -4.00 -1.31
N ILE A 70 -0.77 -4.78 -0.36
CA ILE A 70 -2.12 -4.63 0.19
C ILE A 70 -1.98 -3.87 1.51
N THR A 71 -2.68 -2.76 1.66
CA THR A 71 -2.73 -1.99 2.91
C THR A 71 -4.16 -1.85 3.39
N SER A 72 -4.40 -1.95 4.69
CA SER A 72 -5.70 -1.64 5.28
C SER A 72 -5.57 -0.84 6.57
N THR A 73 -6.62 -0.08 6.90
CA THR A 73 -6.75 0.63 8.18
C THR A 73 -8.18 0.58 8.69
N THR A 74 -8.33 0.25 9.96
CA THR A 74 -9.53 0.43 10.79
C THR A 74 -9.23 1.31 11.99
N TYR A 75 -8.22 2.20 11.88
CA TYR A 75 -7.89 3.11 12.96
C TYR A 75 -9.07 4.05 13.25
N PRO A 76 -9.54 4.20 14.51
CA PRO A 76 -10.77 4.93 14.80
C PRO A 76 -10.81 6.38 14.34
N ARG A 77 -9.65 7.03 14.17
CA ARG A 77 -9.55 8.41 13.68
C ARG A 77 -9.41 8.52 12.16
N ASP A 78 -9.22 7.40 11.47
CA ASP A 78 -9.02 7.32 10.02
C ASP A 78 -10.33 6.83 9.36
N TYR A 79 -11.47 7.36 9.79
CA TYR A 79 -12.75 7.04 9.17
C TYR A 79 -12.97 7.88 7.89
N PRO A 80 -13.45 7.30 6.77
CA PRO A 80 -13.90 5.91 6.63
C PRO A 80 -12.76 4.90 6.53
N HIS A 81 -12.94 3.75 7.17
CA HIS A 81 -11.99 2.64 7.12
C HIS A 81 -11.90 2.06 5.71
N CYS A 82 -10.70 1.75 5.26
CA CYS A 82 -10.46 1.36 3.88
C CYS A 82 -9.31 0.35 3.74
N TYR A 83 -9.20 -0.19 2.53
CA TYR A 83 -8.01 -0.91 2.09
C TYR A 83 -7.69 -0.60 0.62
N ASN A 84 -6.46 -0.89 0.22
CA ASN A 84 -5.96 -0.67 -1.14
C ASN A 84 -5.07 -1.83 -1.60
N ILE A 85 -5.07 -2.07 -2.92
CA ILE A 85 -3.99 -2.75 -3.63
C ILE A 85 -3.15 -1.67 -4.29
N VAL A 86 -1.84 -1.71 -4.06
CA VAL A 86 -0.88 -0.68 -4.47
C VAL A 86 0.23 -1.33 -5.30
N PHE A 87 0.51 -0.71 -6.43
CA PHE A 87 1.62 -1.03 -7.32
C PHE A 87 2.78 -0.09 -7.04
N GLY A 88 4.01 -0.58 -7.01
CA GLY A 88 5.17 0.30 -6.96
C GLY A 88 6.44 -0.30 -7.52
N GLU A 89 7.44 0.55 -7.67
CA GLU A 89 8.76 0.18 -8.14
C GLU A 89 9.83 0.69 -7.15
N GLY A 90 10.92 -0.05 -6.99
CA GLY A 90 12.02 0.32 -6.10
C GLY A 90 11.87 -0.26 -4.70
N ASP A 91 12.33 0.51 -3.72
CA ASP A 91 12.40 0.09 -2.33
C ASP A 91 11.02 0.24 -1.64
N SER A 92 10.39 -0.89 -1.32
CA SER A 92 9.09 -0.91 -0.63
C SER A 92 9.19 -0.66 0.87
N GLU A 93 10.40 -0.56 1.43
CA GLU A 93 10.65 -0.35 2.86
C GLU A 93 11.04 1.10 3.18
N ASP A 94 11.57 1.87 2.21
CA ASP A 94 11.82 3.32 2.38
C ASP A 94 10.52 4.12 2.18
N PHE A 95 10.03 4.73 3.27
CA PHE A 95 8.84 5.58 3.28
C PHE A 95 8.83 6.60 2.14
N TYR A 96 9.93 7.34 1.94
CA TYR A 96 9.97 8.38 0.92
C TYR A 96 9.95 7.78 -0.48
N GLU A 97 10.59 6.64 -0.68
CA GLU A 97 10.58 5.94 -1.96
C GLU A 97 9.18 5.43 -2.30
N TYR A 98 8.59 4.58 -1.45
CA TYR A 98 7.32 3.96 -1.78
C TYR A 98 6.17 4.97 -1.81
N ASP A 99 6.22 6.03 -1.01
CA ASP A 99 5.14 7.01 -0.96
C ASP A 99 5.08 7.88 -2.23
N TRP A 100 6.23 8.14 -2.87
CA TRP A 100 6.28 8.84 -4.15
C TRP A 100 6.23 7.90 -5.37
N ASN A 101 6.75 6.68 -5.24
CA ASN A 101 6.86 5.72 -6.34
C ASN A 101 5.84 4.57 -6.25
N SER A 102 4.61 4.89 -5.85
CA SER A 102 3.51 3.93 -5.84
C SER A 102 2.17 4.52 -6.27
N ILE A 103 1.32 3.64 -6.78
CA ILE A 103 0.01 3.97 -7.33
C ILE A 103 -1.00 2.91 -6.90
N ALA A 104 -2.11 3.35 -6.34
CA ALA A 104 -3.21 2.46 -5.97
C ALA A 104 -4.00 1.98 -7.20
N LEU A 105 -4.54 0.76 -7.15
CA LEU A 105 -5.29 0.15 -8.24
C LEU A 105 -6.48 0.99 -8.73
N TRP A 106 -7.18 1.66 -7.83
CA TRP A 106 -8.29 2.52 -8.22
C TRP A 106 -7.84 3.69 -9.13
N LYS A 107 -6.57 4.12 -9.08
CA LYS A 107 -6.03 5.11 -10.02
C LYS A 107 -5.87 4.55 -11.44
N PHE A 108 -5.48 3.29 -11.56
CA PHE A 108 -5.48 2.59 -12.86
C PHE A 108 -6.90 2.52 -13.42
N LYS A 109 -7.86 2.14 -12.58
CA LYS A 109 -9.28 2.13 -12.94
C LYS A 109 -9.78 3.50 -13.42
N GLN A 110 -9.48 4.58 -12.69
CA GLN A 110 -9.82 5.95 -13.11
C GLN A 110 -9.18 6.34 -14.45
N LYS A 111 -7.94 5.92 -14.69
CA LYS A 111 -7.21 6.28 -15.91
C LYS A 111 -7.75 5.52 -17.13
N ILE A 112 -8.06 4.23 -16.97
CA ILE A 112 -8.55 3.34 -18.03
C ILE A 112 -10.02 3.62 -18.34
N ASP A 113 -10.86 3.79 -17.31
CA ASP A 113 -12.28 4.16 -17.47
C ASP A 113 -12.64 5.37 -16.60
N PRO A 114 -12.47 6.60 -17.13
CA PRO A 114 -12.76 7.83 -16.40
C PRO A 114 -14.23 8.02 -16.00
N LYS A 115 -15.16 7.25 -16.57
CA LYS A 115 -16.58 7.33 -16.21
C LYS A 115 -16.86 6.61 -14.90
N LEU A 116 -16.00 5.65 -14.53
CA LEU A 116 -16.09 4.96 -13.25
C LEU A 116 -15.56 5.87 -12.14
N LYS A 117 -16.43 6.21 -11.19
CA LYS A 117 -16.01 6.82 -9.92
C LYS A 117 -15.31 5.75 -9.08
N ALA A 118 -14.01 5.61 -9.27
CA ALA A 118 -13.18 4.71 -8.46
C ALA A 118 -12.50 5.45 -7.31
N SER A 119 -12.40 4.79 -6.16
CA SER A 119 -11.75 5.25 -4.94
C SER A 119 -11.13 4.05 -4.22
N GLU A 120 -10.55 4.27 -3.05
CA GLU A 120 -10.18 3.19 -2.13
C GLU A 120 -11.38 2.27 -1.86
N TYR A 121 -11.09 0.99 -1.56
CA TYR A 121 -12.13 0.05 -1.15
C TYR A 121 -12.51 0.30 0.30
N SER A 122 -13.81 0.38 0.59
CA SER A 122 -14.28 0.39 1.97
C SER A 122 -13.84 -0.88 2.69
N PHE A 123 -13.39 -0.74 3.94
CA PHE A 123 -13.04 -1.91 4.75
C PHE A 123 -14.30 -2.76 4.99
N PRO A 124 -14.29 -4.04 4.61
CA PRO A 124 -15.50 -4.86 4.64
C PRO A 124 -15.84 -5.32 6.06
N SER A 125 -17.14 -5.54 6.31
CA SER A 125 -17.59 -6.32 7.47
C SER A 125 -17.26 -7.80 7.27
N GLU A 126 -17.29 -8.59 8.34
CA GLU A 126 -16.98 -10.04 8.30
C GLU A 126 -17.70 -10.78 7.17
N LYS A 127 -19.01 -10.53 6.97
CA LYS A 127 -19.81 -11.16 5.92
C LYS A 127 -19.47 -10.64 4.51
N GLY A 128 -18.89 -9.45 4.40
CA GLY A 128 -18.54 -8.79 3.16
C GLY A 128 -17.09 -8.98 2.71
N ILE A 129 -16.23 -9.61 3.52
CA ILE A 129 -14.80 -9.75 3.21
C ILE A 129 -14.58 -10.48 1.89
N ASN A 130 -15.14 -11.68 1.73
CA ASN A 130 -14.94 -12.48 0.52
C ASN A 130 -15.40 -11.76 -0.75
N PRO A 131 -16.66 -11.29 -0.88
CA PRO A 131 -17.10 -10.62 -2.10
C PRO A 131 -16.31 -9.32 -2.38
N SER A 132 -15.87 -8.62 -1.34
CA SER A 132 -15.01 -7.44 -1.51
C SER A 132 -13.66 -7.80 -2.10
N LEU A 133 -12.98 -8.82 -1.56
CA LEU A 133 -11.66 -9.25 -2.02
C LEU A 133 -11.70 -9.94 -3.38
N GLU A 134 -12.76 -10.70 -3.67
CA GLU A 134 -13.00 -11.28 -5.00
C GLU A 134 -13.17 -10.18 -6.04
N ASN A 135 -13.94 -9.13 -5.74
CA ASN A 135 -14.06 -7.97 -6.61
C ASN A 135 -12.71 -7.26 -6.80
N ALA A 136 -11.96 -7.01 -5.73
CA ALA A 136 -10.65 -6.38 -5.83
C ALA A 136 -9.65 -7.22 -6.66
N ASN A 137 -9.72 -8.55 -6.56
CA ASN A 137 -8.90 -9.46 -7.36
C ASN A 137 -9.30 -9.44 -8.85
N ASN A 138 -10.60 -9.37 -9.15
CA ASN A 138 -11.08 -9.22 -10.53
C ASN A 138 -10.64 -7.88 -11.11
N GLU A 139 -10.78 -6.78 -10.36
CA GLU A 139 -10.32 -5.46 -10.79
C GLU A 139 -8.79 -5.39 -10.95
N LEU A 140 -8.03 -6.11 -10.12
CA LEU A 140 -6.59 -6.26 -10.29
C LEU A 140 -6.23 -6.91 -11.63
N LEU A 141 -6.94 -7.98 -11.99
CA LEU A 141 -6.76 -8.67 -13.27
C LEU A 141 -7.25 -7.86 -14.47
N GLU A 142 -8.24 -6.98 -14.29
CA GLU A 142 -8.77 -6.14 -15.36
C GLU A 142 -7.91 -4.89 -15.59
N PHE A 143 -7.65 -4.12 -14.54
CA PHE A 143 -7.00 -2.80 -14.63
C PHE A 143 -5.50 -2.83 -14.33
N GLY A 144 -5.01 -3.84 -13.61
CA GLY A 144 -3.61 -3.98 -13.22
C GLY A 144 -2.77 -4.87 -14.15
N ILE A 145 -3.38 -5.49 -15.16
CA ILE A 145 -2.77 -6.56 -15.96
C ILE A 145 -1.47 -6.17 -16.67
N THR A 146 -1.36 -4.91 -17.12
CA THR A 146 -0.15 -4.41 -17.79
C THR A 146 1.03 -4.37 -16.82
N PHE A 147 0.81 -3.88 -15.60
CA PHE A 147 1.83 -3.86 -14.54
C PHE A 147 2.23 -5.28 -14.14
N LEU A 148 1.27 -6.18 -13.92
CA LEU A 148 1.54 -7.58 -13.53
C LEU A 148 2.41 -8.33 -14.55
N ASN A 149 2.25 -8.00 -15.84
CA ASN A 149 3.07 -8.51 -16.94
C ASN A 149 4.43 -7.78 -17.10
N GLY A 150 4.71 -6.81 -16.25
CA GLY A 150 5.97 -6.05 -16.24
C GLY A 150 6.02 -4.86 -17.19
N ASN A 151 4.90 -4.49 -17.83
CA ASN A 151 4.82 -3.26 -18.61
C ASN A 151 4.43 -2.07 -17.71
N LEU A 152 5.41 -1.20 -17.43
CA LEU A 152 5.27 -0.10 -16.49
C LEU A 152 4.84 1.24 -17.11
N ASN A 153 4.55 1.28 -18.42
CA ASN A 153 4.25 2.55 -19.11
C ASN A 153 3.05 3.29 -18.47
N LEU A 154 1.94 2.57 -18.26
CA LEU A 154 0.74 3.13 -17.63
C LEU A 154 1.00 3.54 -16.17
N PHE A 155 1.77 2.74 -15.44
CA PHE A 155 2.18 3.05 -14.07
C PHE A 155 2.95 4.37 -14.01
N TYR A 156 3.94 4.57 -14.88
CA TYR A 156 4.73 5.80 -14.93
C TYR A 156 3.90 7.01 -15.33
N GLU A 157 2.97 6.86 -16.26
CA GLU A 157 2.04 7.93 -16.65
C GLU A 157 1.19 8.38 -15.46
N ILE A 158 0.52 7.44 -14.79
CA ILE A 158 -0.33 7.75 -13.63
C ILE A 158 0.50 8.32 -12.48
N ARG A 159 1.69 7.76 -12.23
CA ARG A 159 2.62 8.25 -11.20
C ARG A 159 3.03 9.69 -11.43
N LYS A 160 3.36 10.04 -12.67
CA LYS A 160 3.75 11.41 -13.03
C LYS A 160 2.59 12.39 -12.79
N GLU A 161 1.39 12.05 -13.27
CA GLU A 161 0.20 12.88 -13.08
C GLU A 161 -0.17 13.09 -11.60
N GLN A 162 -0.02 12.03 -10.79
CA GLN A 162 -0.23 12.13 -9.34
C GLN A 162 0.83 13.02 -8.68
N SER A 163 2.10 12.84 -9.03
CA SER A 163 3.23 13.54 -8.41
C SER A 163 3.24 15.03 -8.71
N GLN A 164 2.85 15.44 -9.92
CA GLN A 164 2.76 16.85 -10.32
C GLN A 164 1.82 17.67 -9.44
N LYS A 165 0.76 17.05 -8.91
CA LYS A 165 -0.23 17.71 -8.06
C LYS A 165 0.20 17.77 -6.58
N ARG A 166 1.26 17.05 -6.19
CA ARG A 166 1.69 16.92 -4.79
C ARG A 166 2.75 17.96 -4.43
N GLU A 167 2.72 18.43 -3.20
CA GLU A 167 3.82 19.18 -2.59
C GLU A 167 4.77 18.24 -1.87
N SER A 168 6.06 18.62 -1.79
CA SER A 168 7.01 17.95 -0.90
C SER A 168 6.57 18.10 0.55
N TYR A 169 6.93 17.13 1.38
CA TYR A 169 6.65 17.20 2.81
C TYR A 169 7.31 18.41 3.45
N LYS A 170 6.66 18.94 4.48
CA LYS A 170 7.11 20.11 5.23
C LYS A 170 7.51 19.68 6.63
N ILE A 171 8.67 20.15 7.10
CA ILE A 171 9.11 20.02 8.49
C ILE A 171 8.85 21.35 9.18
N HIS A 172 8.23 21.27 10.36
CA HIS A 172 8.09 22.40 11.27
C HIS A 172 9.10 22.25 12.40
N SER A 173 9.92 23.28 12.60
CA SER A 173 10.94 23.32 13.66
C SER A 173 10.92 24.68 14.34
N SER A 174 11.22 24.71 15.64
CA SER A 174 11.45 25.95 16.37
C SER A 174 12.94 26.30 16.37
N ASP A 175 13.27 27.57 16.19
CA ASP A 175 14.61 28.07 16.44
C ASP A 175 14.88 28.17 17.96
N LYS A 176 16.13 28.47 18.34
CA LYS A 176 16.54 28.62 19.75
C LYS A 176 15.81 29.76 20.49
N LYS A 177 15.11 30.64 19.76
CA LYS A 177 14.33 31.76 20.29
C LYS A 177 12.83 31.43 20.34
N GLY A 178 12.43 30.23 19.94
CA GLY A 178 11.02 29.78 19.91
C GLY A 178 10.24 30.19 18.66
N ASN A 179 10.88 30.79 17.64
CA ASN A 179 10.20 31.10 16.39
C ASN A 179 10.06 29.85 15.53
N TYR A 180 8.88 29.62 14.98
CA TYR A 180 8.62 28.49 14.09
C TYR A 180 9.11 28.78 12.66
N LYS A 181 9.84 27.83 12.09
CA LYS A 181 10.22 27.80 10.68
C LYS A 181 9.66 26.54 10.02
N THR A 182 9.12 26.72 8.82
CA THR A 182 8.69 25.63 7.95
C THR A 182 9.67 25.52 6.79
N THR A 183 10.20 24.32 6.56
CA THR A 183 11.10 24.01 5.43
C THR A 183 10.65 22.73 4.74
N ASN A 184 11.06 22.53 3.50
CA ASN A 184 10.85 21.24 2.83
C ASN A 184 11.68 20.15 3.51
N GLU A 185 11.10 18.97 3.59
CA GLU A 185 11.81 17.74 3.91
C GLU A 185 12.62 17.32 2.66
N LEU A 186 13.93 17.16 2.84
CA LEU A 186 14.87 17.03 1.71
C LEU A 186 14.63 15.76 0.91
N LYS A 187 14.40 14.62 1.57
CA LYS A 187 14.18 13.36 0.86
C LYS A 187 12.92 13.43 -0.01
N SER A 188 11.83 13.97 0.51
CA SER A 188 10.57 14.18 -0.19
C SER A 188 10.73 15.13 -1.38
N LEU A 189 11.54 16.18 -1.23
CA LEU A 189 11.86 17.08 -2.34
C LEU A 189 12.63 16.37 -3.46
N GLU A 190 13.66 15.58 -3.11
CA GLU A 190 14.43 14.78 -4.07
C GLU A 190 13.53 13.76 -4.80
N LYS A 191 12.64 13.08 -4.09
CA LYS A 191 11.69 12.14 -4.72
C LYS A 191 10.69 12.85 -5.62
N LYS A 192 10.19 14.04 -5.22
CA LYS A 192 9.33 14.85 -6.07
C LYS A 192 10.02 15.19 -7.39
N GLU A 193 11.25 15.68 -7.35
CA GLU A 193 12.04 16.02 -8.54
C GLU A 193 12.28 14.79 -9.44
N LYS A 194 12.55 13.64 -8.83
CA LYS A 194 12.76 12.38 -9.56
C LYS A 194 11.50 11.86 -10.25
N TYR A 195 10.32 12.09 -9.66
CA TYR A 195 9.09 11.39 -10.03
C TYR A 195 7.99 12.26 -10.68
N SER A 196 8.16 13.57 -10.76
CA SER A 196 7.20 14.52 -11.37
C SER A 196 7.42 14.81 -12.87
#